data_AF-A0A5N0E6I6-F1
#
_entry.id   AF-A0A5N0E6I6-F1
#
_cell.length_a   1.000
_cell.length_b   1.000
_cell.length_c   1.000
_cell.angle_alpha   90.00
_cell.angle_beta   90.00
_cell.angle_gamma   90.00
#
_symmetry.space_group_name_H-M   'P 1'
#
loop_
_entity.id
_entity.type
_entity.pdbx_description
1 polymer ?
#
loop_
_entity_poly.entity_id
_entity_poly.type
_entity_poly.pdbx_seq_one_letter_code
_entity_poly.pdbx_strand_id
1 'polypeptide(L)'
;MTVRRLVIRSSIAGAIALGSVVAVAPHAAAETCADGSARIFFANAEPRCQTGTATYSAETISKVCSMTGADVVAEAGYLNYKKQIVTTRHELSNGSCGRFVIAGQQSATVSVTPN
;
A
#
# COMPACT_ATOMS: atom_id res chain seq x y z
N MET A 1 -17.34 -35.35 -33.43
CA MET A 1 -16.09 -35.99 -32.98
C MET A 1 -16.29 -36.48 -31.55
N THR A 2 -16.22 -37.79 -31.36
CA THR A 2 -16.59 -38.53 -30.15
C THR A 2 -15.38 -38.82 -29.26
N VAL A 3 -15.45 -38.31 -28.02
CA VAL A 3 -15.21 -38.99 -26.72
C VAL A 3 -13.88 -39.74 -26.45
N ARG A 4 -13.13 -39.15 -25.50
CA ARG A 4 -12.33 -39.72 -24.37
C ARG A 4 -11.24 -40.77 -24.65
N ARG A 5 -10.07 -40.55 -24.07
CA ARG A 5 -9.49 -41.44 -23.03
C ARG A 5 -8.31 -40.78 -22.30
N LEU A 6 -8.50 -40.67 -20.99
CA LEU A 6 -7.49 -40.47 -19.96
C LEU A 6 -6.57 -41.69 -19.95
N VAL A 7 -5.25 -41.52 -20.11
CA VAL A 7 -4.28 -42.55 -19.71
C VAL A 7 -3.16 -41.87 -18.95
N ILE A 8 -3.30 -41.98 -17.63
CA ILE A 8 -2.23 -41.80 -16.64
C ILE A 8 -1.23 -42.93 -16.87
N ARG A 9 0.03 -42.61 -17.14
CA ARG A 9 1.15 -43.53 -16.91
C ARG A 9 2.22 -42.83 -16.09
N SER A 10 2.23 -43.25 -14.84
CA SER A 10 3.23 -43.05 -13.81
C SER A 10 4.66 -43.30 -14.30
N SER A 11 5.59 -42.45 -13.89
CA SER A 11 6.97 -42.86 -13.59
C SER A 11 7.48 -41.97 -12.46
N ILE A 12 7.65 -42.60 -11.30
CA ILE A 12 8.10 -42.05 -10.04
C ILE A 12 9.64 -42.12 -10.02
N ALA A 13 10.23 -41.23 -9.20
CA ALA A 13 11.60 -41.25 -8.67
C ALA A 13 12.69 -40.56 -9.50
N GLY A 14 12.71 -39.23 -9.41
CA GLY A 14 13.94 -38.43 -9.50
C GLY A 14 14.17 -37.74 -8.17
N ALA A 15 15.12 -38.27 -7.40
CA ALA A 15 15.73 -37.78 -6.15
C ALA A 15 15.16 -36.48 -5.53
N ILE A 16 14.66 -36.62 -4.29
CA ILE A 16 14.52 -35.51 -3.34
C ILE A 16 15.95 -35.06 -2.99
N ALA A 17 16.51 -34.17 -3.80
CA ALA A 17 17.56 -33.29 -3.34
C ALA A 17 16.85 -32.13 -2.64
N LEU A 18 16.94 -32.11 -1.31
CA LEU A 18 16.61 -30.96 -0.47
C LEU A 18 17.62 -29.84 -0.78
N GLY A 19 17.48 -29.24 -1.95
CA GLY A 19 18.11 -27.98 -2.31
C GLY A 19 17.01 -26.95 -2.22
N SER A 20 16.98 -26.23 -1.11
CA SER A 20 16.12 -25.07 -0.87
C SER A 20 15.96 -24.26 -2.15
N VAL A 21 14.81 -24.44 -2.81
CA VAL A 21 14.33 -23.48 -3.80
C VAL A 21 13.99 -22.25 -2.97
N VAL A 22 14.98 -21.42 -2.73
CA VAL A 22 14.72 -20.01 -2.47
C VAL A 22 14.21 -19.51 -3.80
N ALA A 23 12.92 -19.78 -4.04
CA ALA A 23 12.12 -18.90 -4.84
C ALA A 23 12.20 -17.57 -4.11
N VAL A 24 13.23 -16.79 -4.45
CA VAL A 24 13.15 -15.34 -4.38
C VAL A 24 12.03 -15.03 -5.36
N ALA A 25 10.79 -15.20 -4.90
CA ALA A 25 9.72 -14.37 -5.38
C ALA A 25 10.32 -12.97 -5.35
N PRO A 26 10.15 -12.16 -6.40
CA PRO A 26 10.33 -10.74 -6.27
C PRO A 26 9.21 -10.31 -5.31
N HIS A 27 9.42 -10.56 -4.01
CA HIS A 27 9.12 -9.58 -3.01
C HIS A 27 9.86 -8.37 -3.54
N ALA A 28 9.14 -7.54 -4.30
CA ALA A 28 9.33 -6.12 -4.24
C ALA A 28 9.32 -5.85 -2.73
N ALA A 29 10.50 -5.93 -2.12
CA ALA A 29 10.74 -5.45 -0.78
C ALA A 29 10.30 -4.00 -0.94
N ALA A 30 9.07 -3.72 -0.49
CA ALA A 30 8.54 -2.39 -0.48
C ALA A 30 9.53 -1.63 0.39
N GLU A 31 10.48 -0.96 -0.26
CA GLU A 31 11.66 -0.38 0.36
C GLU A 31 11.18 0.41 1.57
N THR A 32 11.40 -0.11 2.76
CA THR A 32 10.81 0.48 3.96
C THR A 32 11.29 1.92 4.01
N CYS A 33 10.36 2.87 4.10
CA CYS A 33 10.74 4.27 4.15
C CYS A 33 11.64 4.50 5.39
N ALA A 34 12.55 5.47 5.31
CA ALA A 34 13.44 5.77 6.43
C ALA A 34 12.66 6.10 7.70
N ASP A 35 13.27 5.88 8.87
CA ASP A 35 12.69 6.36 10.13
C ASP A 35 12.49 7.89 10.07
N GLY A 36 11.48 8.39 10.80
CA GLY A 36 11.08 9.81 10.72
C GLY A 36 10.27 10.19 9.48
N SER A 37 9.85 9.22 8.67
CA SER A 37 9.05 9.43 7.46
C SER A 37 7.68 8.75 7.51
N ALA A 38 6.89 8.97 6.46
CA ALA A 38 5.64 8.26 6.22
C ALA A 38 5.66 7.55 4.86
N ARG A 39 5.04 6.37 4.78
CA ARG A 39 4.77 5.70 3.50
C ARG A 39 3.35 5.96 3.05
N ILE A 40 3.20 6.61 1.90
CA ILE A 40 1.92 6.97 1.31
C ILE A 40 1.64 6.03 0.13
N PHE A 41 0.45 5.44 0.13
CA PHE A 41 -0.04 4.58 -0.95
C PHE A 41 -1.13 5.32 -1.72
N PHE A 42 -0.96 5.39 -3.03
CA PHE A 42 -1.92 6.03 -3.91
C PHE A 42 -2.75 4.98 -4.65
N ALA A 43 -3.97 5.33 -5.04
CA ALA A 43 -4.83 4.47 -5.84
C ALA A 43 -4.47 4.52 -7.34
N ASN A 44 -3.86 5.63 -7.77
CA ASN A 44 -3.55 5.93 -9.17
C ASN A 44 -2.07 6.22 -9.43
N ALA A 45 -1.18 5.95 -8.47
CA ALA A 45 0.25 6.17 -8.57
C ALA A 45 1.03 5.18 -7.70
N GLU A 46 2.33 5.08 -7.93
CA GLU A 46 3.22 4.26 -7.10
C GLU A 46 3.34 4.82 -5.68
N PRO A 47 3.50 3.97 -4.65
CA PRO A 47 3.67 4.41 -3.27
C PRO A 47 4.96 5.21 -3.10
N ARG A 48 4.93 6.23 -2.25
CA ARG A 48 6.06 7.15 -2.02
C ARG A 48 6.34 7.33 -0.53
N CYS A 49 7.60 7.58 -0.21
CA CYS A 49 8.02 8.04 1.10
C CYS A 49 7.93 9.56 1.17
N GLN A 50 7.45 10.09 2.29
CA GLN A 50 7.26 11.53 2.49
C GLN A 50 7.81 11.96 3.84
N THR A 51 8.39 13.16 3.86
CA THR A 51 8.75 13.92 5.06
C THR A 51 8.18 15.33 4.96
N GLY A 52 8.03 16.03 6.08
CA GLY A 52 7.39 17.36 6.09
C GLY A 52 5.92 17.31 5.62
N THR A 53 5.43 18.41 5.07
CA THR A 53 4.03 18.53 4.63
C THR A 53 3.91 18.55 3.11
N ALA A 54 3.00 17.73 2.58
CA ALA A 54 2.65 17.71 1.16
C ALA A 54 1.14 17.62 0.95
N THR A 55 0.65 18.29 -0.08
CA THR A 55 -0.75 18.24 -0.52
C THR A 55 -0.83 17.61 -1.91
N TYR A 56 -1.73 16.65 -2.05
CA TYR A 56 -1.99 15.89 -3.26
C TYR A 56 -3.41 16.20 -3.75
N SER A 57 -3.51 16.82 -4.91
CA SER A 57 -4.79 17.13 -5.57
C SER A 57 -4.98 16.35 -6.86
N ALA A 58 -3.90 15.80 -7.42
CA ALA A 58 -3.94 14.97 -8.63
C ALA A 58 -3.95 13.47 -8.28
N GLU A 59 -3.20 13.08 -7.24
CA GLU A 59 -3.15 11.70 -6.76
C GLU A 59 -4.17 11.44 -5.64
N THR A 60 -4.78 10.25 -5.67
CA THR A 60 -5.73 9.83 -4.65
C THR A 60 -5.04 8.93 -3.63
N ILE A 61 -4.98 9.36 -2.37
CA ILE A 61 -4.40 8.58 -1.28
C ILE A 61 -5.37 7.48 -0.86
N SER A 62 -4.88 6.25 -0.79
CA SER A 62 -5.66 5.09 -0.30
C SER A 62 -5.27 4.68 1.11
N LYS A 63 -3.99 4.85 1.47
CA LYS A 63 -3.44 4.47 2.77
C LYS A 63 -2.22 5.32 3.09
N VAL A 64 -2.07 5.67 4.35
CA VAL A 64 -0.86 6.32 4.89
C VAL A 64 -0.38 5.50 6.07
N CYS A 65 0.91 5.25 6.15
CA CYS A 65 1.55 4.60 7.29
C CYS A 65 2.63 5.52 7.87
N SER A 66 2.59 5.74 9.18
CA SER A 66 3.71 6.31 9.93
C SER A 66 4.83 5.28 9.99
N MET A 67 6.08 5.70 9.78
CA MET A 67 7.25 4.89 10.10
C MET A 67 7.69 5.13 11.54
N THR A 68 8.63 4.33 12.03
CA THR A 68 9.22 4.54 13.37
C THR A 68 9.78 5.96 13.50
N GLY A 69 9.58 6.59 14.66
CA GLY A 69 10.06 7.95 14.91
C GLY A 69 9.35 9.03 14.10
N ALA A 70 8.12 8.80 13.63
CA ALA A 70 7.33 9.79 12.91
C ALA A 70 5.90 9.90 13.44
N ASP A 71 5.45 11.13 13.69
CA ASP A 71 4.04 11.45 13.83
C ASP A 71 3.51 11.99 12.50
N VAL A 72 2.37 11.46 12.07
CA VAL A 72 1.77 11.75 10.77
C VAL A 72 0.34 12.19 10.97
N VAL A 73 0.01 13.38 10.47
CA VAL A 73 -1.36 13.87 10.34
C VAL A 73 -1.74 13.82 8.87
N ALA A 74 -2.67 12.94 8.52
CA ALA A 74 -3.19 12.81 7.17
C ALA A 74 -4.65 13.27 7.13
N GLU A 75 -4.96 14.18 6.22
CA GLU A 75 -6.28 14.77 6.02
C GLU A 75 -6.70 14.58 4.58
N ALA A 76 -7.93 14.13 4.32
CA ALA A 76 -8.49 13.99 2.98
C ALA A 76 -9.85 14.68 2.90
N GLY A 77 -10.03 15.53 1.90
CA GLY A 77 -11.28 16.21 1.60
C GLY A 77 -12.12 15.42 0.59
N TYR A 78 -13.42 15.29 0.88
CA TYR A 78 -14.37 14.51 0.09
C TYR A 78 -15.55 15.35 -0.35
N LEU A 79 -15.92 15.27 -1.62
CA LEU A 79 -17.15 15.88 -2.11
C LEU A 79 -18.35 15.01 -1.74
N ASN A 80 -19.23 15.53 -0.90
CA ASN A 80 -20.47 14.85 -0.51
C ASN A 80 -21.60 15.06 -1.54
N TYR A 81 -22.72 14.34 -1.42
CA TYR A 81 -23.90 14.46 -2.29
C TYR A 81 -24.48 15.89 -2.36
N LYS A 82 -24.25 16.71 -1.33
CA LYS A 82 -24.63 18.13 -1.27
C LYS A 82 -23.60 19.07 -1.94
N LYS A 83 -22.59 18.53 -2.63
CA LYS A 83 -21.45 19.28 -3.19
C LYS A 83 -20.65 20.07 -2.15
N GLN A 84 -20.67 19.61 -0.89
CA GLN A 84 -19.88 20.18 0.20
C GLN A 84 -18.64 19.32 0.44
N ILE A 85 -17.53 19.96 0.78
CA ILE A 85 -16.29 19.25 1.13
C ILE A 85 -16.35 18.85 2.61
N VAL A 86 -16.18 17.56 2.87
CA VAL A 86 -16.05 16.99 4.22
C VAL A 86 -14.64 16.45 4.39
N THR A 87 -13.98 16.79 5.49
CA THR A 87 -12.61 16.36 5.76
C THR A 87 -12.59 15.15 6.68
N THR A 88 -11.84 14.12 6.31
CA THR A 88 -11.47 13.01 7.20
C THR A 88 -10.03 13.18 7.63
N ARG A 89 -9.75 13.03 8.93
CA ARG A 89 -8.41 13.20 9.51
C ARG A 89 -7.99 11.92 10.22
N HIS A 90 -6.72 11.55 10.04
CA HIS A 90 -6.05 10.47 10.75
C HIS A 90 -4.76 10.99 11.37
N GLU A 91 -4.61 10.74 12.66
CA GLU A 91 -3.38 10.98 13.40
C GLU A 91 -2.74 9.62 13.64
N LEU A 92 -1.53 9.45 13.12
CA LEU A 92 -0.83 8.17 13.02
C LEU A 92 0.56 8.31 13.61
N SER A 93 0.90 7.42 14.52
CA SER A 93 2.21 7.37 15.17
C SER A 93 2.68 5.92 15.26
N ASN A 94 3.98 5.71 15.50
CA ASN A 94 4.54 4.42 15.92
C ASN A 94 4.19 3.23 14.99
N GLY A 95 4.34 3.39 13.68
CA GLY A 95 4.09 2.30 12.73
C GLY A 95 2.61 2.09 12.38
N SER A 96 1.70 2.92 12.90
CA SER A 96 0.28 2.81 12.59
C SER A 96 -0.06 3.31 11.18
N CYS A 97 -1.14 2.78 10.62
CA CYS A 97 -1.61 3.17 9.30
C CYS A 97 -3.08 3.58 9.31
N GLY A 98 -3.40 4.66 8.59
CA GLY A 98 -4.74 5.12 8.29
C GLY A 98 -5.14 4.75 6.86
N ARG A 99 -6.42 4.42 6.65
CA ARG A 99 -6.97 4.11 5.32
C ARG A 99 -8.01 5.14 4.96
N PHE A 100 -7.93 5.61 3.73
CA PHE A 100 -8.85 6.57 3.16
C PHE A 100 -9.77 5.89 2.16
N VAL A 101 -11.02 6.35 2.11
CA VAL A 101 -11.92 5.98 1.02
C VAL A 101 -11.42 6.68 -0.25
N ILE A 102 -11.43 6.00 -1.38
CA ILE A 102 -10.93 6.57 -2.65
C ILE A 102 -12.02 7.40 -3.34
N ALA A 103 -13.27 6.94 -3.27
CA ALA A 103 -14.40 7.57 -3.96
C ALA A 103 -14.69 8.98 -3.41
N GLY A 104 -14.76 9.96 -4.32
CA GLY A 104 -15.13 11.34 -4.00
C GLY A 104 -14.03 12.19 -3.38
N GLN A 105 -12.82 11.64 -3.18
CA GLN A 105 -11.67 12.39 -2.68
C GLN A 105 -11.28 13.49 -3.68
N GLN A 106 -11.12 14.72 -3.19
CA GLN A 106 -10.76 15.91 -3.97
C GLN A 106 -9.31 16.33 -3.74
N SER A 107 -8.86 16.24 -2.50
CA SER A 107 -7.49 16.55 -2.11
C SER A 107 -7.14 15.77 -0.85
N ALA A 108 -5.85 15.56 -0.63
CA ALA A 108 -5.35 15.10 0.66
C ALA A 108 -4.04 15.78 1.03
N THR A 109 -3.90 16.12 2.30
CA THR A 109 -2.68 16.69 2.87
C THR A 109 -2.10 15.69 3.86
N VAL A 110 -0.81 15.43 3.76
CA VAL A 110 -0.08 14.60 4.72
C VAL A 110 1.03 15.46 5.32
N SER A 111 1.01 15.60 6.64
CA SER A 111 2.04 16.28 7.42
C SER A 111 2.78 15.26 8.26
N VAL A 112 4.11 15.23 8.13
CA VAL A 112 5.00 14.28 8.80
C VAL A 112 5.98 15.06 9.67
N THR A 113 5.98 14.76 10.96
CA THR A 113 6.88 15.32 11.96
C THR A 113 7.75 14.19 12.54
N PRO A 114 9.08 14.25 12.40
CA PRO A 114 9.98 13.31 13.06
C PRO A 114 9.92 13.48 14.59
N ASN A 115 10.02 12.37 15.34
CA ASN A 115 10.09 12.29 16.80
C ASN A 115 11.27 11.44 17.27
#